data_AF-A0A928VBW3-F1
#
_entry.id   AF-A0A928VBW3-F1
#
_cell.length_a   1.000
_cell.length_b   1.000
_cell.length_c   1.000
_cell.angle_alpha   90.00
_cell.angle_beta   90.00
_cell.angle_gamma   90.00
#
_symmetry.space_group_name_H-M   'P 1'
#
loop_
_entity.id
_entity.type
_entity.pdbx_description
1 polymer ?
#
loop_
_entity_poly.entity_id
_entity_poly.type
_entity_poly.pdbx_seq_one_letter_code
_entity_poly.pdbx_strand_id
1 'polypeptide(L)'
;MAEHEFYPGVIDRLRSILSSSTDFFIISTKEGRFIKQLLQKQGIELKDEQVYGKESKRPKPQILSELKQTYGETASIWFVEDRLKTLQAVEKQETLANVELFLADWGYNTESERREKSDRIHLLSLAQFIQNFSNWI
;
A
#
# COMPACT_ATOMS: atom_id res chain seq x y z
N MET A 1 12.01 -15.82 17.50
CA MET A 1 12.30 -15.84 16.05
C MET A 1 10.97 -15.70 15.33
N ALA A 2 10.44 -14.50 15.25
CA ALA A 2 9.11 -14.23 14.71
C ALA A 2 9.17 -12.82 14.10
N GLU A 3 9.78 -12.67 12.93
CA GLU A 3 9.98 -11.32 12.37
C GLU A 3 9.23 -11.06 11.06
N HIS A 4 8.61 -12.07 10.43
CA HIS A 4 7.93 -11.87 9.14
C HIS A 4 6.71 -12.79 8.96
N GLU A 5 5.78 -12.79 9.92
CA GLU A 5 4.47 -13.41 9.73
C GLU A 5 3.50 -12.45 9.03
N PHE A 6 2.67 -12.99 8.15
CA PHE A 6 1.61 -12.22 7.51
C PHE A 6 0.42 -12.12 8.45
N TYR A 7 -0.23 -10.96 8.47
CA TYR A 7 -1.49 -10.80 9.19
C TYR A 7 -2.57 -11.75 8.61
N PRO A 8 -3.47 -12.28 9.45
CA PRO A 8 -4.53 -13.17 9.01
C PRO A 8 -5.33 -12.62 7.83
N GLY A 9 -5.56 -13.45 6.81
CA GLY A 9 -6.34 -13.09 5.62
C GLY A 9 -5.62 -12.23 4.56
N VAL A 10 -4.46 -11.64 4.86
CA VAL A 10 -3.73 -10.80 3.89
C VAL A 10 -3.30 -11.58 2.66
N ILE A 11 -2.79 -12.80 2.82
CA ILE A 11 -2.33 -13.62 1.69
C ILE A 11 -3.49 -13.96 0.74
N ASP A 12 -4.64 -14.37 1.26
CA ASP A 12 -5.81 -14.69 0.43
C ASP A 12 -6.35 -13.44 -0.27
N ARG A 13 -6.34 -12.30 0.44
CA ARG A 13 -6.67 -11.01 -0.15
C ARG A 13 -5.74 -10.65 -1.31
N LEU A 14 -4.43 -10.80 -1.15
CA LEU A 14 -3.46 -10.52 -2.20
C LEU A 14 -3.68 -11.42 -3.42
N ARG A 15 -3.96 -12.72 -3.21
CA ARG A 15 -4.31 -13.63 -4.32
C ARG A 15 -5.55 -13.15 -5.08
N SER A 16 -6.59 -12.75 -4.35
CA SER A 16 -7.82 -12.23 -4.97
C SER A 16 -7.56 -10.97 -5.80
N ILE A 17 -6.71 -10.05 -5.32
CA ILE A 17 -6.33 -8.84 -6.08
C ILE A 17 -5.53 -9.22 -7.32
N LEU A 18 -4.53 -10.10 -7.19
CA LEU A 18 -3.68 -10.51 -8.31
C LEU A 18 -4.43 -11.31 -9.38
N SER A 19 -5.57 -11.92 -9.04
CA SER A 19 -6.47 -12.58 -9.98
C SER A 19 -7.52 -11.67 -10.63
N SER A 20 -7.62 -10.41 -10.17
CA SER A 20 -8.56 -9.43 -10.74
C SER A 20 -7.88 -8.58 -11.82
N SER A 21 -8.62 -7.62 -12.38
CA SER A 21 -8.08 -6.61 -13.29
C SER A 21 -7.39 -5.44 -12.56
N THR A 22 -7.09 -5.58 -11.26
CA THR A 22 -6.46 -4.52 -10.45
C THR A 22 -4.95 -4.70 -10.45
N ASP A 23 -4.23 -3.69 -10.95
CA ASP A 23 -2.78 -3.66 -10.83
C ASP A 23 -2.34 -3.48 -9.36
N PHE A 24 -1.44 -4.34 -8.91
CA PHE A 24 -0.94 -4.37 -7.55
C PHE A 24 0.55 -4.07 -7.49
N PHE A 25 0.93 -3.16 -6.58
CA PHE A 25 2.29 -2.70 -6.37
C PHE A 25 2.65 -2.70 -4.88
N ILE A 26 3.92 -2.96 -4.56
CA ILE A 26 4.49 -2.79 -3.22
C ILE A 26 5.55 -1.70 -3.27
N ILE A 27 5.42 -0.71 -2.38
CA ILE A 27 6.40 0.37 -2.20
C ILE A 27 6.97 0.29 -0.78
N SER A 28 8.26 -0.02 -0.64
CA SER A 28 8.87 -0.37 0.64
C SER A 28 10.30 0.15 0.79
N THR A 29 10.73 0.31 2.04
CA THR A 29 12.12 0.59 2.41
C THR A 29 12.94 -0.68 2.65
N LYS A 30 12.34 -1.86 2.48
CA LYS A 30 13.02 -3.17 2.46
C LYS A 30 13.51 -3.47 1.04
N GLU A 31 14.53 -4.31 0.90
CA GLU A 31 15.01 -4.74 -0.42
C GLU A 31 13.91 -5.50 -1.18
N GLY A 32 13.70 -5.19 -2.46
CA GLY A 32 12.63 -5.81 -3.26
C GLY A 32 12.80 -7.33 -3.37
N ARG A 33 14.05 -7.82 -3.47
CA ARG A 33 14.36 -9.26 -3.43
C ARG A 33 13.81 -9.95 -2.18
N PHE A 34 13.86 -9.29 -1.03
CA PHE A 34 13.41 -9.86 0.24
C PHE A 34 11.89 -9.98 0.27
N ILE A 35 11.19 -8.94 -0.20
CA ILE A 35 9.72 -8.93 -0.30
C ILE A 35 9.23 -10.03 -1.25
N LYS A 36 9.84 -10.14 -2.43
CA LYS A 36 9.51 -11.19 -3.40
C LYS A 36 9.73 -12.58 -2.82
N GLN A 37 10.88 -12.82 -2.16
CA GLN A 37 11.14 -14.11 -1.50
C GLN A 37 10.12 -14.43 -0.39
N LEU A 38 9.68 -13.42 0.37
CA LEU A 38 8.70 -13.61 1.42
C LEU A 38 7.32 -14.01 0.85
N LEU A 39 6.88 -13.36 -0.23
CA LEU A 39 5.62 -13.67 -0.91
C LEU A 39 5.69 -14.98 -1.70
N GLN A 40 6.83 -15.31 -2.29
CA GLN A 40 7.02 -16.56 -3.03
C GLN A 40 6.85 -17.78 -2.12
N LYS A 41 7.26 -17.69 -0.85
CA LYS A 41 6.99 -18.76 0.15
C LYS A 41 5.50 -19.01 0.38
N GLN A 42 4.64 -18.06 0.02
CA GLN A 42 3.18 -18.16 0.08
C GLN A 42 2.56 -18.47 -1.29
N GLY A 43 3.38 -18.78 -2.31
CA GLY A 43 2.94 -19.03 -3.68
C GLY A 43 2.50 -17.76 -4.44
N ILE A 44 2.92 -16.58 -3.99
CA ILE A 44 2.66 -15.31 -4.69
C ILE A 44 3.94 -14.85 -5.38
N GLU A 45 3.89 -14.73 -6.70
CA GLU A 45 4.98 -14.20 -7.51
C GLU A 45 4.63 -12.81 -8.02
N LEU A 46 5.50 -11.83 -7.77
CA LEU A 46 5.39 -10.46 -8.28
C LEU A 46 6.52 -10.19 -9.25
N LYS A 47 6.21 -9.44 -10.32
CA LYS A 47 7.21 -8.96 -11.26
C LYS A 47 8.08 -7.86 -10.63
N ASP A 48 9.23 -7.60 -11.23
CA ASP A 48 10.17 -6.60 -10.71
C ASP A 48 9.58 -5.19 -10.74
N GLU A 49 8.77 -4.88 -11.75
CA GLU A 49 8.09 -3.60 -11.90
C GLU A 49 6.99 -3.39 -10.85
N GLN A 50 6.55 -4.46 -10.18
CA GLN A 50 5.53 -4.40 -9.13
C GLN A 50 6.11 -4.13 -7.74
N VAL A 51 7.44 -4.15 -7.56
CA VAL A 51 8.07 -4.02 -6.24
C VAL A 51 9.13 -2.92 -6.25
N TYR A 52 8.76 -1.78 -5.67
CA TYR A 52 9.67 -0.67 -5.41
C TYR A 52 10.31 -0.83 -4.04
N GLY A 53 11.42 -1.56 -3.98
CA GLY A 53 12.21 -1.75 -2.76
C GLY A 53 13.19 -0.61 -2.46
N LYS A 54 13.98 -0.79 -1.40
CA LYS A 54 15.05 0.13 -0.93
C LYS A 54 15.99 0.59 -2.04
N GLU A 55 16.32 -0.32 -2.95
CA GLU A 55 17.19 -0.11 -4.11
C GLU A 55 16.65 0.95 -5.08
N SER A 56 15.34 1.22 -5.08
CA SER A 56 14.72 2.26 -5.91
C SER A 56 15.19 3.67 -5.53
N LYS A 57 15.64 3.90 -4.28
CA LYS A 57 16.14 5.19 -3.77
C LYS A 57 15.24 6.41 -4.08
N ARG A 58 13.93 6.17 -4.25
CA ARG A 58 12.92 7.18 -4.55
C ARG A 58 11.92 7.29 -3.40
N PRO A 59 11.49 8.51 -3.01
CA PRO A 59 10.40 8.68 -2.05
C PRO A 59 9.08 8.11 -2.58
N LYS A 60 8.21 7.61 -1.68
CA LYS A 60 6.91 7.05 -2.07
C LYS A 60 6.02 8.01 -2.88
N PRO A 61 5.91 9.31 -2.54
CA PRO A 61 5.11 10.24 -3.35
C PRO A 61 5.60 10.37 -4.81
N GLN A 62 6.92 10.30 -5.02
CA GLN A 62 7.49 10.31 -6.37
C GLN A 62 7.05 9.07 -7.16
N ILE A 63 7.12 7.89 -6.55
CA ILE A 63 6.70 6.63 -7.20
C ILE A 63 5.21 6.67 -7.53
N LEU A 64 4.37 7.18 -6.62
CA LEU A 64 2.93 7.34 -6.88
C LEU A 64 2.66 8.30 -8.05
N SER A 65 3.45 9.38 -8.18
CA SER A 65 3.33 10.32 -9.29
C SER A 65 3.71 9.68 -10.62
N GLU A 66 4.77 8.87 -10.64
CA GLU A 66 5.21 8.11 -11.82
C GLU A 66 4.15 7.06 -12.23
N LEU A 67 3.58 6.33 -11.26
CA LEU A 67 2.49 5.38 -11.51
C LEU A 67 1.26 6.09 -12.07
N LYS A 68 0.89 7.24 -11.49
CA LYS A 68 -0.23 8.04 -11.98
C LYS A 68 -0.01 8.51 -13.42
N GLN A 69 1.20 8.97 -13.75
CA GLN A 69 1.54 9.35 -15.12
C GLN A 69 1.46 8.15 -16.09
N THR A 70 1.88 6.97 -15.64
CA THR A 70 1.87 5.74 -16.45
C THR A 70 0.46 5.25 -16.75
N TYR A 71 -0.42 5.26 -15.74
CA TYR A 71 -1.79 4.76 -15.84
C TYR A 71 -2.81 5.84 -16.26
N GLY A 72 -2.39 7.11 -16.27
CA GLY A 72 -3.19 8.26 -16.66
C GLY A 72 -3.85 8.97 -15.47
N GLU A 73 -4.17 10.26 -15.66
CA GLU A 73 -4.75 11.13 -14.63
C GLU A 73 -6.11 10.66 -14.10
N THR A 74 -6.83 9.84 -14.86
CA THR A 74 -8.14 9.28 -14.47
C THR A 74 -8.02 7.95 -13.73
N ALA A 75 -6.82 7.39 -13.58
CA ALA A 75 -6.62 6.14 -12.85
C ALA A 75 -6.94 6.32 -11.36
N SER A 76 -7.75 5.41 -10.82
CA SER A 76 -8.01 5.34 -9.38
C SER A 76 -6.87 4.60 -8.68
N ILE A 77 -5.99 5.34 -8.00
CA ILE A 77 -4.89 4.77 -7.22
C ILE A 77 -5.29 4.76 -5.75
N TRP A 78 -5.24 3.58 -5.13
CA TRP A 78 -5.52 3.39 -3.71
C TRP A 78 -4.21 3.06 -3.00
N PHE A 79 -3.77 3.96 -2.12
CA PHE A 79 -2.51 3.85 -1.42
C PHE A 79 -2.72 3.52 0.06
N VAL A 80 -2.29 2.31 0.46
CA VAL A 80 -2.41 1.79 1.82
C VAL A 80 -1.05 1.85 2.51
N GLU A 81 -0.99 2.45 3.70
CA GLU A 81 0.24 2.67 4.47
C GLU A 81 -0.07 2.70 5.97
N ASP A 82 0.84 2.20 6.81
CA ASP A 82 0.66 2.19 8.26
C ASP A 82 1.32 3.38 8.96
N ARG A 83 2.11 4.19 8.24
CA ARG A 83 2.77 5.41 8.71
C ARG A 83 2.03 6.67 8.29
N LEU A 84 1.38 7.33 9.25
CA LEU A 84 0.65 8.59 9.00
C LEU A 84 1.51 9.68 8.34
N LYS A 85 2.77 9.87 8.79
CA LYS A 85 3.66 10.88 8.20
C LYS A 85 3.92 10.68 6.71
N THR A 86 3.91 9.42 6.25
CA THR A 86 4.06 9.10 4.83
C THR A 86 2.81 9.48 4.05
N LEU A 87 1.61 9.21 4.59
CA LEU A 87 0.35 9.63 3.98
C LEU A 87 0.23 11.15 3.93
N GLN A 88 0.58 11.86 5.00
CA GLN A 88 0.62 13.33 5.02
C GLN A 88 1.60 13.91 4.01
N ALA A 89 2.72 13.23 3.73
CA ALA A 89 3.65 13.66 2.70
C ALA A 89 3.08 13.50 1.28
N VAL A 90 2.23 12.48 1.05
CA VAL A 90 1.48 12.29 -0.20
C VAL A 90 0.36 13.32 -0.33
N GLU A 91 -0.42 13.52 0.74
CA GLU A 91 -1.53 14.49 0.80
C GLU A 91 -1.10 15.93 0.45
N LYS A 92 0.12 16.32 0.82
CA LYS A 92 0.67 17.66 0.51
C LYS A 92 1.01 17.86 -0.97
N GLN A 93 0.97 16.82 -1.80
CA GLN A 93 1.27 16.93 -3.22
C GLN A 93 -0.02 17.06 -4.01
N GLU A 94 -0.25 18.24 -4.59
CA GLU A 94 -1.44 18.53 -5.40
C GLU A 94 -1.59 17.56 -6.58
N THR A 95 -0.46 17.13 -7.17
CA THR A 95 -0.42 16.13 -8.24
C THR A 95 -0.98 14.76 -7.82
N LEU A 96 -1.11 14.50 -6.53
CA LEU A 96 -1.61 13.25 -5.94
C LEU A 96 -2.98 13.44 -5.26
N ALA A 97 -3.68 14.56 -5.48
CA ALA A 97 -4.96 14.83 -4.84
C ALA A 97 -6.05 13.76 -5.11
N ASN A 98 -5.97 13.07 -6.24
CA ASN A 98 -6.87 11.99 -6.65
C ASN A 98 -6.42 10.58 -6.22
N VAL A 99 -5.32 10.46 -5.47
CA VAL A 99 -4.92 9.20 -4.84
C VAL A 99 -5.73 9.03 -3.56
N GLU A 100 -6.45 7.92 -3.45
CA GLU A 100 -7.14 7.56 -2.21
C GLU A 100 -6.13 7.09 -1.16
N LEU A 101 -6.16 7.71 0.01
CA LEU A 101 -5.18 7.49 1.08
C LEU A 101 -5.83 6.68 2.20
N PHE A 102 -5.23 5.54 2.52
CA PHE A 102 -5.70 4.65 3.58
C PHE A 102 -4.60 4.48 4.64
N LEU A 103 -4.88 4.93 5.86
CA LEU A 103 -4.09 4.58 7.04
C LEU A 103 -4.55 3.20 7.52
N ALA A 104 -3.69 2.20 7.38
CA ALA A 104 -3.90 0.90 8.00
C ALA A 104 -3.92 1.06 9.52
N ASP A 105 -4.98 0.62 10.21
CA ASP A 105 -5.05 0.67 11.67
C ASP A 105 -4.22 -0.44 12.36
N TRP A 106 -3.69 -1.36 11.56
CA TRP A 106 -2.75 -2.40 11.95
C TRP A 106 -1.32 -1.97 11.55
N GLY A 107 -0.31 -2.51 12.24
CA GLY A 107 1.10 -2.15 12.02
C GLY A 107 1.65 -1.26 13.12
N TYR A 108 2.47 -0.26 12.75
CA TYR A 108 3.28 0.50 13.69
C TYR A 108 2.64 1.80 14.21
N ASN A 109 1.51 2.26 13.67
CA ASN A 109 0.89 3.49 14.16
C ASN A 109 0.24 3.32 15.53
N THR A 110 0.23 4.42 16.27
CA THR A 110 -0.39 4.55 17.58
C THR A 110 -1.81 5.12 17.47
N GLU A 111 -2.62 4.93 18.52
CA GLU A 111 -3.93 5.59 18.62
C GLU A 111 -3.84 7.12 18.51
N SER A 112 -2.76 7.72 19.02
CA SER A 112 -2.56 9.18 18.92
C SER A 112 -2.41 9.59 17.47
N GLU A 113 -1.56 8.89 16.71
CA GLU A 113 -1.39 9.16 15.28
C GLU A 113 -2.71 8.96 14.52
N ARG A 114 -3.48 7.90 14.83
CA ARG A 114 -4.79 7.70 14.19
C ARG A 114 -5.77 8.84 14.43
N ARG A 115 -5.72 9.51 15.59
CA ARG A 115 -6.54 10.69 15.89
C ARG A 115 -6.06 11.96 15.19
N GLU A 116 -4.81 12.01 14.77
CA GLU A 116 -4.20 13.16 14.08
C GLU A 116 -4.38 13.13 12.55
N LYS A 117 -4.97 12.06 12.00
CA LYS A 117 -5.25 11.97 10.55
C LYS A 117 -6.23 13.07 10.12
N SER A 118 -6.10 13.53 8.89
CA SER A 118 -7.08 14.41 8.25
C SER A 118 -8.30 13.63 7.74
N ASP A 119 -9.31 14.35 7.24
CA ASP A 119 -10.48 13.76 6.58
C ASP A 119 -10.15 13.15 5.21
N ARG A 120 -9.04 13.56 4.57
CA ARG A 120 -8.59 12.98 3.28
C ARG A 120 -8.07 11.56 3.43
N ILE A 121 -7.64 11.19 4.63
CA ILE A 121 -7.06 9.88 4.95
C ILE A 121 -8.14 9.00 5.59
N HIS A 122 -8.53 7.95 4.89
CA HIS A 122 -9.44 6.93 5.40
C HIS A 122 -8.72 6.02 6.39
N LEU A 123 -9.34 5.73 7.53
CA LEU A 123 -8.81 4.67 8.40
C LEU A 123 -9.31 3.34 7.86
N LEU A 124 -8.39 2.41 7.59
CA LEU A 124 -8.70 1.10 7.06
C LEU A 124 -8.36 0.07 8.13
N SER A 125 -9.34 -0.73 8.54
CA SER A 125 -9.09 -1.86 9.45
C SER A 125 -8.61 -3.11 8.71
N LEU A 126 -7.89 -3.99 9.40
CA LEU A 126 -7.47 -5.26 8.81
C LEU A 126 -8.70 -6.07 8.35
N ALA A 127 -9.78 -6.02 9.14
CA ALA A 127 -11.04 -6.68 8.83
C ALA A 127 -11.68 -6.14 7.54
N GLN A 128 -11.58 -4.83 7.26
CA GLN A 128 -12.05 -4.22 6.01
C GLN A 128 -11.11 -4.51 4.84
N PHE A 129 -9.79 -4.46 5.05
CA PHE A 129 -8.80 -4.69 3.99
C PHE A 129 -8.99 -6.04 3.30
N ILE A 130 -9.37 -7.08 4.06
CA ILE A 130 -9.63 -8.41 3.49
C ILE A 130 -10.97 -8.53 2.75
N GLN A 131 -11.85 -7.52 2.80
CA GLN A 131 -13.13 -7.45 2.08
C GLN A 131 -12.98 -6.77 0.72
N ASN A 132 -13.92 -6.98 -0.21
CA ASN A 132 -13.97 -6.28 -1.52
C ASN A 132 -13.76 -4.76 -1.38
N PHE A 133 -13.15 -4.14 -2.41
CA PHE A 133 -12.84 -2.69 -2.42
C PHE A 133 -14.06 -1.82 -2.11
N SER A 134 -15.27 -2.25 -2.49
CA SER A 134 -16.53 -1.56 -2.18
C SER A 134 -16.87 -1.46 -0.69
N ASN A 135 -16.15 -2.16 0.20
CA ASN A 135 -16.36 -2.12 1.65
C ASN A 135 -15.27 -1.31 2.38
N TRP A 136 -14.37 -0.66 1.63
CA TRP A 136 -13.28 0.13 2.22
C TRP A 136 -13.70 1.58 2.49
N ILE A 137 -14.78 2.05 1.87
CA ILE A 137 -15.35 3.40 1.95
C ILE A 137 -16.87 3.26 2.07
#